data_AF-X1SN61-F1
#
_entry.id   AF-X1SN61-F1
#
_cell.length_a   1.000
_cell.length_b   1.000
_cell.length_c   1.000
_cell.angle_alpha   90.00
_cell.angle_beta   90.00
_cell.angle_gamma   90.00
#
_symmetry.space_group_name_H-M   'P 1'
#
loop_
_entity.id
_entity.type
_entity.pdbx_description
1 polymer ?
#
loop_
_entity_poly.entity_id
_entity_poly.type
_entity_poly.pdbx_seq_one_letter_code
_entity_poly.pdbx_strand_id
1 'polypeptide(L)'
;MRLNVLERAFSRGIEGGLAVNVLTAKARPSPIGPPYQELERTGEDLAVSGVHRGSPGEDPSSPGTPPTNLSGTPVLTPRKTTGTPTSTTDPDPLAGYLDFRRLPTVNALSRHKKPQDPAPVFTDDLDTLLKKIDEKKRVVGKGELSKLLQPKHPFFADKAGKLIGLHSYKHDEGSKNYLCYPRVKTQHRLNPYRLQQLARSHCSRVSNQFADLAEAYQLEPLKWAIIEMGFPTPITDYLSKHEHGANLAWACYKRFWERYVLKLDDTSSGQGYRANLHIWSSENPLEPYFHFHVNIPNCRITEAGGELDEDGAPAYRLETKPWHRQRAGMLVPYSDDDRQRLNLGWRKILLDFAFRHGISLPKLEDGGKADVHLRFDDPATPLGRAKLLHNLAYFPRHPIIDYAWYTIKQIGCDFPQESIQHYDNRTRVGGWLRDSNKLLGAVGTGRDKQKRSPFTGKPMVYVGDISVDGIIYLSDGDLGYIDFVKGKPVFGDLAPAEVEWLKQAQHYPNERPPPDDYT
;
A
#
# COMPACT_ATOMS: atom_id res chain seq x y z
N MET A 1 -25.52 17.69 -4.77
CA MET A 1 -25.45 16.55 -5.71
C MET A 1 -24.55 15.48 -5.11
N ARG A 2 -24.99 14.27 -4.74
CA ARG A 2 -26.18 13.80 -3.98
C ARG A 2 -25.81 12.36 -3.53
N LEU A 3 -25.95 12.03 -2.23
CA LEU A 3 -25.22 10.95 -1.53
C LEU A 3 -26.11 9.75 -1.15
N ASN A 4 -26.71 9.02 -2.10
CA ASN A 4 -27.64 7.90 -1.81
C ASN A 4 -26.97 6.53 -1.56
N VAL A 5 -25.73 6.48 -1.06
CA VAL A 5 -24.94 5.24 -1.09
C VAL A 5 -24.56 4.69 0.28
N LEU A 6 -24.56 5.50 1.33
CA LEU A 6 -23.92 5.09 2.58
C LEU A 6 -24.76 4.07 3.36
N GLU A 7 -26.09 4.21 3.47
CA GLU A 7 -26.89 3.27 4.30
C GLU A 7 -26.89 1.81 3.78
N ARG A 8 -26.90 1.57 2.46
CA ARG A 8 -26.90 0.18 1.93
C ARG A 8 -25.56 -0.54 2.09
N ALA A 9 -24.47 0.17 2.34
CA ALA A 9 -23.16 -0.43 2.61
C ALA A 9 -22.99 -0.87 4.07
N PHE A 10 -23.69 -0.23 5.01
CA PHE A 10 -23.51 -0.49 6.45
C PHE A 10 -24.31 -1.68 6.99
N SER A 11 -25.48 -2.01 6.44
CA SER A 11 -26.24 -3.19 6.89
C SER A 11 -25.60 -4.54 6.52
N ARG A 12 -24.66 -4.58 5.57
CA ARG A 12 -23.93 -5.83 5.18
C ARG A 12 -22.64 -6.06 5.96
N GLY A 13 -22.32 -5.19 6.93
CA GLY A 13 -21.17 -5.35 7.82
C GLY A 13 -21.44 -6.24 9.04
N ILE A 14 -22.70 -6.60 9.32
CA ILE A 14 -23.08 -7.25 10.58
C ILE A 14 -23.76 -8.62 10.41
N GLU A 15 -24.33 -8.98 9.25
CA GLU A 15 -24.97 -10.29 9.09
C GLU A 15 -24.50 -11.03 7.82
N GLY A 16 -24.04 -12.26 8.02
CA GLY A 16 -23.85 -13.23 6.95
C GLY A 16 -25.19 -13.79 6.49
N GLY A 17 -25.31 -14.11 5.20
CA GLY A 17 -26.46 -14.82 4.67
C GLY A 17 -26.62 -14.65 3.16
N LEU A 18 -26.68 -15.78 2.45
CA LEU A 18 -27.05 -15.85 1.03
C LEU A 18 -28.35 -15.07 0.75
N ALA A 19 -28.36 -14.28 -0.31
CA ALA A 19 -29.58 -14.02 -1.07
C ALA A 19 -29.23 -13.72 -2.53
N VAL A 20 -29.54 -14.67 -3.39
CA VAL A 20 -29.68 -14.52 -4.84
C VAL A 20 -30.91 -13.65 -5.10
N ASN A 21 -30.82 -12.67 -6.00
CA ASN A 21 -31.99 -12.29 -6.77
C ASN A 21 -31.66 -11.66 -8.12
N VAL A 22 -32.51 -12.08 -9.06
CA VAL A 22 -32.51 -11.95 -10.51
C VAL A 22 -32.99 -10.56 -10.90
N LEU A 23 -32.34 -9.94 -11.89
CA LEU A 23 -32.94 -8.84 -12.66
C LEU A 23 -32.69 -9.03 -14.16
N THR A 24 -33.82 -9.09 -14.87
CA THR A 24 -34.03 -9.22 -16.31
C THR A 24 -33.51 -8.01 -17.09
N ALA A 25 -32.68 -8.25 -18.11
CA ALA A 25 -32.26 -7.23 -19.07
C ALA A 25 -33.11 -7.32 -20.35
N LYS A 26 -33.74 -6.19 -20.76
CA LYS A 26 -34.28 -6.01 -22.11
C LYS A 26 -33.15 -5.52 -23.02
N ALA A 27 -32.82 -6.33 -24.03
CA ALA A 27 -31.83 -6.01 -25.05
C ALA A 27 -32.44 -5.18 -26.20
N ARG A 28 -31.66 -4.25 -26.76
CA ARG A 28 -31.80 -3.76 -28.15
C ARG A 28 -30.40 -3.59 -28.79
N PRO A 29 -30.31 -3.71 -30.12
CA PRO A 29 -29.18 -4.35 -30.79
C PRO A 29 -28.06 -3.38 -31.18
N SER A 30 -26.84 -3.90 -31.25
CA SER A 30 -25.65 -3.24 -31.81
C SER A 30 -25.61 -3.38 -33.35
N PRO A 31 -25.13 -2.36 -34.07
CA PRO A 31 -24.81 -2.49 -35.49
C PRO A 31 -23.42 -3.13 -35.70
N ILE A 32 -23.34 -3.88 -36.79
CA ILE A 32 -22.19 -4.67 -37.24
C ILE A 32 -21.09 -3.74 -37.80
N GLY A 33 -19.84 -3.97 -37.40
CA GLY A 33 -18.62 -3.38 -37.96
C GLY A 33 -17.56 -4.45 -38.27
N PRO A 34 -16.60 -4.17 -39.19
CA PRO A 34 -15.79 -5.18 -39.91
C PRO A 34 -14.62 -5.77 -39.09
N PRO A 35 -13.93 -6.83 -39.58
CA PRO A 35 -13.17 -7.75 -38.73
C PRO A 35 -11.80 -7.21 -38.27
N TYR A 36 -11.41 -7.71 -37.10
CA TYR A 36 -10.20 -7.41 -36.33
C TYR A 36 -8.88 -7.69 -37.08
N GLN A 37 -7.95 -6.74 -37.01
CA GLN A 37 -6.50 -6.98 -37.10
C GLN A 37 -5.93 -7.12 -35.67
N GLU A 38 -5.10 -8.14 -35.43
CA GLU A 38 -4.37 -8.32 -34.17
C GLU A 38 -3.35 -7.19 -33.98
N LEU A 39 -3.55 -6.35 -32.96
CA LEU A 39 -2.63 -5.30 -32.55
C LEU A 39 -1.83 -5.75 -31.32
N GLU A 40 -0.51 -5.62 -31.45
CA GLU A 40 0.52 -5.87 -30.44
C GLU A 40 0.28 -5.02 -29.16
N ARG A 41 0.31 -5.67 -27.98
CA ARG A 41 0.02 -5.02 -26.69
C ARG A 41 1.29 -4.59 -25.95
N THR A 42 1.32 -3.34 -25.49
CA THR A 42 2.36 -2.81 -24.60
C THR A 42 1.91 -2.86 -23.13
N GLY A 43 2.84 -2.64 -22.19
CA GLY A 43 2.61 -2.83 -20.75
C GLY A 43 1.51 -1.97 -20.10
N GLU A 44 0.99 -0.96 -20.80
CA GLU A 44 -0.17 -0.17 -20.37
C GLU A 44 -1.51 -0.76 -20.83
N ASP A 45 -1.54 -1.53 -21.94
CA ASP A 45 -2.77 -2.12 -22.50
C ASP A 45 -3.32 -3.27 -21.65
N LEU A 46 -2.48 -3.85 -20.77
CA LEU A 46 -2.90 -4.90 -19.84
C LEU A 46 -3.68 -4.37 -18.63
N ALA A 47 -3.79 -3.04 -18.46
CA ALA A 47 -4.58 -2.44 -17.39
C ALA A 47 -6.05 -2.16 -17.77
N VAL A 48 -6.46 -2.44 -19.02
CA VAL A 48 -7.82 -2.13 -19.51
C VAL A 48 -8.74 -3.37 -19.64
N SER A 49 -8.24 -4.60 -19.55
CA SER A 49 -9.12 -5.79 -19.57
C SER A 49 -9.22 -6.46 -18.20
N GLY A 50 -10.14 -5.99 -17.38
CA GLY A 50 -10.68 -6.78 -16.27
C GLY A 50 -11.77 -7.74 -16.77
N VAL A 51 -11.75 -8.97 -16.25
CA VAL A 51 -12.81 -9.99 -16.31
C VAL A 51 -12.93 -10.79 -17.62
N HIS A 52 -12.34 -12.00 -17.63
CA HIS A 52 -12.95 -13.15 -18.28
C HIS A 52 -13.34 -14.17 -17.20
N ARG A 53 -14.64 -14.45 -17.10
CA ARG A 53 -15.26 -15.51 -16.30
C ARG A 53 -15.94 -16.49 -17.26
N GLY A 54 -15.69 -17.78 -17.08
CA GLY A 54 -16.40 -18.93 -17.68
C GLY A 54 -15.82 -19.36 -19.04
N SER A 55 -15.51 -20.63 -19.32
CA SER A 55 -16.05 -21.88 -18.76
C SER A 55 -15.08 -23.06 -18.97
N PRO A 56 -15.04 -24.07 -18.08
CA PRO A 56 -14.72 -25.43 -18.46
C PRO A 56 -16.03 -26.24 -18.58
N GLY A 57 -16.25 -26.83 -19.75
CA GLY A 57 -17.27 -27.86 -19.95
C GLY A 57 -16.69 -29.26 -19.70
N GLU A 58 -17.61 -30.18 -19.48
CA GLU A 58 -17.46 -31.65 -19.43
C GLU A 58 -17.09 -32.30 -18.09
N ASP A 59 -18.14 -32.47 -17.27
CA ASP A 59 -18.43 -33.70 -16.52
C ASP A 59 -18.62 -34.89 -17.51
N PRO A 60 -18.44 -36.19 -17.13
CA PRO A 60 -19.23 -36.78 -16.03
C PRO A 60 -18.54 -37.90 -15.23
N SER A 61 -18.88 -38.04 -13.95
CA SER A 61 -19.37 -39.31 -13.35
C SER A 61 -19.54 -39.23 -11.82
N SER A 62 -20.80 -39.14 -11.40
CA SER A 62 -21.31 -39.75 -10.16
C SER A 62 -21.61 -41.24 -10.45
N PRO A 63 -21.65 -42.18 -9.46
CA PRO A 63 -22.52 -42.06 -8.28
C PRO A 63 -22.02 -42.71 -6.97
N GLY A 64 -22.70 -42.39 -5.86
CA GLY A 64 -22.76 -43.31 -4.72
C GLY A 64 -22.96 -42.69 -3.33
N THR A 65 -24.16 -42.21 -3.02
CA THR A 65 -24.72 -42.36 -1.66
C THR A 65 -25.14 -43.82 -1.48
N PRO A 66 -25.05 -44.40 -0.27
CA PRO A 66 -26.26 -44.55 0.56
C PRO A 66 -25.94 -44.48 2.09
N PRO A 67 -26.82 -44.86 3.05
CA PRO A 67 -27.41 -43.90 3.99
C PRO A 67 -27.34 -44.37 5.48
N THR A 68 -28.07 -43.67 6.38
CA THR A 68 -28.55 -44.11 7.72
C THR A 68 -27.49 -44.24 8.84
N ASN A 69 -27.72 -44.05 10.15
CA ASN A 69 -28.85 -43.68 11.00
C ASN A 69 -28.33 -43.59 12.46
N LEU A 70 -29.06 -42.85 13.33
CA LEU A 70 -29.19 -43.03 14.80
C LEU A 70 -27.92 -42.76 15.67
N SER A 71 -27.94 -42.27 16.92
CA SER A 71 -28.95 -41.89 17.91
C SER A 71 -28.22 -41.36 19.16
N GLY A 72 -28.90 -40.60 20.04
CA GLY A 72 -28.65 -40.72 21.49
C GLY A 72 -27.98 -39.54 22.22
N THR A 73 -28.84 -38.67 22.75
CA THR A 73 -28.74 -37.75 23.91
C THR A 73 -28.02 -38.33 25.16
N PRO A 74 -27.66 -37.57 26.23
CA PRO A 74 -28.38 -36.38 26.73
C PRO A 74 -27.60 -35.17 27.27
N VAL A 75 -28.38 -34.10 27.32
CA VAL A 75 -28.30 -32.85 28.08
C VAL A 75 -28.15 -33.10 29.58
N LEU A 76 -27.28 -32.33 30.24
CA LEU A 76 -27.32 -32.08 31.68
C LEU A 76 -27.43 -30.58 31.93
N THR A 77 -28.60 -30.15 32.39
CA THR A 77 -28.82 -28.88 33.09
C THR A 77 -28.62 -29.09 34.59
N PRO A 78 -28.15 -28.05 35.30
CA PRO A 78 -28.69 -27.81 36.64
C PRO A 78 -29.40 -26.45 36.74
N ARG A 79 -30.69 -26.58 37.04
CA ARG A 79 -31.62 -25.77 37.84
C ARG A 79 -31.15 -24.42 38.41
N LYS A 80 -32.00 -23.41 38.14
CA LYS A 80 -32.13 -22.11 38.81
C LYS A 80 -32.36 -22.24 40.32
N THR A 81 -31.73 -21.34 41.08
CA THR A 81 -32.26 -20.82 42.35
C THR A 81 -32.39 -19.30 42.26
N THR A 82 -33.54 -18.83 42.72
CA THR A 82 -34.06 -17.46 42.73
C THR A 82 -33.37 -16.56 43.75
N GLY A 83 -33.11 -15.31 43.39
CA GLY A 83 -32.79 -14.23 44.32
C GLY A 83 -32.36 -12.95 43.60
N THR A 84 -33.15 -11.89 43.69
CA THR A 84 -32.81 -10.50 43.36
C THR A 84 -33.43 -9.61 44.44
N PRO A 85 -33.04 -8.32 44.58
CA PRO A 85 -31.76 -7.68 44.28
C PRO A 85 -31.26 -6.83 45.47
N THR A 86 -29.95 -6.59 45.56
CA THR A 86 -29.43 -5.42 46.27
C THR A 86 -28.34 -4.74 45.47
N SER A 87 -28.61 -3.48 45.16
CA SER A 87 -27.72 -2.44 44.66
C SER A 87 -26.39 -2.44 45.42
N THR A 88 -25.29 -2.61 44.72
CA THR A 88 -23.99 -2.09 45.14
C THR A 88 -23.18 -1.78 43.88
N THR A 89 -22.93 -0.50 43.69
CA THR A 89 -21.95 0.07 42.77
C THR A 89 -20.58 -0.50 43.09
N ASP A 90 -20.06 -1.37 42.22
CA ASP A 90 -18.66 -1.76 42.27
C ASP A 90 -17.77 -0.64 41.70
N PRO A 91 -16.67 -0.30 42.38
CA PRO A 91 -15.79 0.79 42.00
C PRO A 91 -14.88 0.42 40.81
N ASP A 92 -14.58 1.46 40.04
CA ASP A 92 -13.63 1.49 38.92
C ASP A 92 -12.25 0.90 39.29
N PRO A 93 -11.76 -0.14 38.60
CA PRO A 93 -10.44 -0.72 38.85
C PRO A 93 -9.27 0.15 38.33
N LEU A 94 -9.51 1.38 37.87
CA LEU A 94 -8.47 2.33 37.43
C LEU A 94 -7.92 3.24 38.55
N ALA A 95 -8.45 3.17 39.77
CA ALA A 95 -7.96 3.98 40.89
C ALA A 95 -6.81 3.29 41.64
N GLY A 96 -5.61 3.29 41.07
CA GLY A 96 -4.47 2.76 41.83
C GLY A 96 -3.11 2.63 41.18
N TYR A 97 -2.75 3.36 40.12
CA TYR A 97 -1.35 3.39 39.66
C TYR A 97 -0.96 4.76 39.09
N LEU A 98 -0.76 5.72 39.99
CA LEU A 98 0.07 6.90 39.74
C LEU A 98 1.22 6.85 40.76
N ASP A 99 2.35 6.25 40.37
CA ASP A 99 3.62 6.55 41.02
C ASP A 99 4.61 7.04 39.96
N PHE A 100 4.88 8.33 40.02
CA PHE A 100 5.85 9.04 39.20
C PHE A 100 7.25 8.75 39.75
N ARG A 101 7.97 7.81 39.14
CA ARG A 101 9.44 7.75 39.26
C ARG A 101 10.09 7.65 37.90
N ARG A 102 10.81 8.73 37.55
CA ARG A 102 11.84 8.72 36.48
C ARG A 102 12.96 7.78 36.90
N LEU A 103 13.24 6.74 36.11
CA LEU A 103 14.51 5.98 36.09
C LEU A 103 14.59 5.13 34.78
N PRO A 104 15.77 4.66 34.34
CA PRO A 104 16.57 5.22 33.26
C PRO A 104 16.40 4.48 31.92
N THR A 105 16.76 5.18 30.84
CA THR A 105 16.91 4.64 29.49
C THR A 105 17.93 3.51 29.46
N VAL A 106 17.49 2.27 29.20
CA VAL A 106 18.40 1.15 28.90
C VAL A 106 17.88 0.33 27.72
N ASN A 107 18.57 0.54 26.58
CA ASN A 107 18.88 -0.38 25.49
C ASN A 107 17.88 -1.49 25.12
N ALA A 108 17.10 -1.22 24.06
CA ALA A 108 16.70 -2.24 23.11
C ALA A 108 17.53 -2.05 21.81
N LEU A 109 18.49 -2.96 21.60
CA LEU A 109 19.16 -3.28 20.35
C LEU A 109 19.82 -2.11 19.60
N SER A 110 21.08 -1.87 19.97
CA SER A 110 22.11 -1.31 19.11
C SER A 110 22.11 -2.02 17.75
N ARG A 111 21.53 -1.38 16.73
CA ARG A 111 21.90 -1.59 15.34
C ARG A 111 22.97 -0.57 15.03
N HIS A 112 24.17 -1.03 14.67
CA HIS A 112 25.28 -0.19 14.23
C HIS A 112 24.80 0.86 13.21
N LYS A 113 24.65 2.12 13.67
CA LYS A 113 24.67 3.26 12.76
C LYS A 113 26.12 3.42 12.32
N LYS A 114 26.42 3.03 11.07
CA LYS A 114 27.59 3.60 10.38
C LYS A 114 27.50 5.14 10.49
N PRO A 115 28.63 5.85 10.64
CA PRO A 115 28.63 7.29 10.45
C PRO A 115 28.05 7.55 9.07
N GLN A 116 26.84 8.12 9.02
CA GLN A 116 26.31 8.68 7.80
C GLN A 116 27.11 9.96 7.59
N ASP A 117 27.75 10.08 6.43
CA ASP A 117 28.16 11.39 5.90
C ASP A 117 27.00 12.38 6.12
N PRO A 118 27.28 13.64 6.48
CA PRO A 118 26.23 14.61 6.69
C PRO A 118 25.35 14.65 5.45
N ALA A 119 24.12 14.13 5.59
CA ALA A 119 23.16 14.15 4.51
C ALA A 119 23.02 15.61 4.06
N PRO A 120 23.10 15.91 2.75
CA PRO A 120 22.96 17.28 2.27
C PRO A 120 21.67 17.85 2.84
N VAL A 121 21.79 19.01 3.49
CA VAL A 121 20.67 19.75 4.07
C VAL A 121 19.80 20.18 2.89
N PHE A 122 18.75 19.40 2.62
CA PHE A 122 17.71 19.80 1.69
C PHE A 122 16.93 20.94 2.32
N THR A 123 16.87 22.08 1.63
CA THR A 123 15.87 23.09 1.92
C THR A 123 14.53 22.56 1.40
N ASP A 124 13.48 22.57 2.24
CA ASP A 124 12.09 22.25 1.83
C ASP A 124 11.50 23.31 0.87
N ASP A 125 12.35 24.16 0.29
CA ASP A 125 11.97 25.23 -0.61
C ASP A 125 11.64 24.68 -2.00
N LEU A 126 10.35 24.76 -2.34
CA LEU A 126 9.82 24.27 -3.61
C LEU A 126 10.49 24.98 -4.80
N ASP A 127 10.75 26.29 -4.70
CA ASP A 127 11.31 27.07 -5.80
C ASP A 127 12.74 26.62 -6.13
N THR A 128 13.56 26.38 -5.10
CA THR A 128 14.89 25.77 -5.25
C THR A 128 14.82 24.40 -5.94
N LEU A 129 13.84 23.55 -5.55
CA LEU A 129 13.66 22.23 -6.18
C LEU A 129 13.26 22.34 -7.66
N LEU A 130 12.32 23.23 -7.99
CA LEU A 130 11.87 23.45 -9.36
C LEU A 130 13.00 24.01 -10.22
N LYS A 131 13.77 24.97 -9.72
CA LYS A 131 14.95 25.50 -10.40
C LYS A 131 15.96 24.39 -10.70
N LYS A 132 16.19 23.48 -9.76
CA LYS A 132 17.11 22.35 -9.94
C LYS A 132 16.63 21.34 -10.99
N ILE A 133 15.31 21.13 -11.10
CA ILE A 133 14.74 20.32 -12.18
C ILE A 133 15.05 20.96 -13.53
N ASP A 134 14.89 22.28 -13.64
CA ASP A 134 15.07 23.03 -14.88
C ASP A 134 16.53 23.28 -15.29
N GLU A 135 17.51 22.87 -14.48
CA GLU A 135 18.94 22.96 -14.86
C GLU A 135 19.30 22.03 -16.02
N LYS A 136 18.72 20.82 -16.08
CA LYS A 136 19.09 19.78 -17.05
C LYS A 136 17.90 18.91 -17.43
N LYS A 137 17.99 18.22 -18.56
CA LYS A 137 17.09 17.10 -18.87
C LYS A 137 17.42 15.93 -17.93
N ARG A 138 16.41 15.27 -17.36
CA ARG A 138 16.64 14.27 -16.29
C ARG A 138 15.91 12.96 -16.53
N VAL A 139 16.64 11.84 -16.42
CA VAL A 139 16.03 10.50 -16.35
C VAL A 139 15.53 10.24 -14.94
N VAL A 140 14.25 9.91 -14.82
CA VAL A 140 13.59 9.67 -13.53
C VAL A 140 13.69 8.20 -13.12
N GLY A 141 14.13 7.93 -11.89
CA GLY A 141 14.21 6.59 -11.32
C GLY A 141 15.33 5.73 -11.92
N LYS A 142 16.39 6.36 -12.44
CA LYS A 142 17.52 5.65 -13.06
C LYS A 142 18.22 4.69 -12.09
N GLY A 143 18.34 5.05 -10.81
CA GLY A 143 18.99 4.20 -9.83
C GLY A 143 18.28 2.87 -9.61
N GLU A 144 16.95 2.85 -9.79
CA GLU A 144 16.15 1.64 -9.68
C GLU A 144 16.05 0.92 -11.02
N LEU A 145 15.95 1.65 -12.13
CA LEU A 145 15.97 1.12 -13.48
C LEU A 145 17.20 0.24 -13.70
N SER A 146 18.39 0.77 -13.40
CA SER A 146 19.67 0.07 -13.55
C SER A 146 19.80 -1.21 -12.71
N LYS A 147 19.06 -1.28 -11.60
CA LYS A 147 19.16 -2.36 -10.62
C LYS A 147 18.10 -3.44 -10.80
N LEU A 148 16.92 -3.06 -11.31
CA LEU A 148 15.75 -3.93 -11.33
C LEU A 148 15.32 -4.33 -12.74
N LEU A 149 15.72 -3.60 -13.80
CA LEU A 149 15.32 -3.96 -15.15
C LEU A 149 16.00 -5.25 -15.61
N GLN A 150 17.30 -5.37 -15.34
CA GLN A 150 18.16 -6.50 -15.70
C GLN A 150 18.99 -6.94 -14.48
N PRO A 151 18.36 -7.53 -13.44
CA PRO A 151 19.07 -7.94 -12.23
C PRO A 151 20.11 -9.03 -12.55
N LYS A 152 21.25 -9.00 -11.85
CA LYS A 152 22.39 -9.89 -12.12
C LYS A 152 22.26 -11.29 -11.53
N HIS A 153 21.39 -11.49 -10.55
CA HIS A 153 21.27 -12.78 -9.86
C HIS A 153 20.69 -13.86 -10.79
N PRO A 154 21.20 -15.12 -10.78
CA PRO A 154 20.81 -16.18 -11.71
C PRO A 154 19.30 -16.43 -11.82
N PHE A 155 18.57 -16.30 -10.71
CA PHE A 155 17.09 -16.39 -10.69
C PHE A 155 16.40 -15.47 -11.72
N PHE A 156 17.00 -14.32 -12.08
CA PHE A 156 16.42 -13.34 -12.99
C PHE A 156 16.94 -13.43 -14.43
N ALA A 157 17.77 -14.42 -14.78
CA ALA A 157 18.40 -14.52 -16.09
C ALA A 157 17.37 -14.51 -17.25
N ASP A 158 16.26 -15.23 -17.08
CA ASP A 158 15.11 -15.31 -18.00
C ASP A 158 14.02 -14.26 -17.72
N LYS A 159 14.24 -13.37 -16.74
CA LYS A 159 13.24 -12.38 -16.25
C LYS A 159 13.64 -10.95 -16.55
N ALA A 160 14.71 -10.74 -17.31
CA ALA A 160 15.18 -9.42 -17.70
C ALA A 160 14.16 -8.66 -18.55
N GLY A 161 14.25 -7.33 -18.52
CA GLY A 161 13.52 -6.41 -19.39
C GLY A 161 14.47 -5.63 -20.29
N LYS A 162 13.91 -4.83 -21.20
CA LYS A 162 14.65 -3.85 -21.99
C LYS A 162 13.97 -2.49 -21.99
N LEU A 163 14.75 -1.43 -22.11
CA LEU A 163 14.34 -0.04 -22.25
C LEU A 163 13.93 0.20 -23.71
N ILE A 164 12.72 0.68 -23.95
CA ILE A 164 12.23 0.94 -25.32
C ILE A 164 12.17 2.44 -25.65
N GLY A 165 12.30 3.30 -24.65
CA GLY A 165 12.26 4.75 -24.80
C GLY A 165 11.94 5.44 -23.48
N LEU A 166 11.59 6.72 -23.56
CA LEU A 166 11.29 7.55 -22.41
C LEU A 166 10.03 8.38 -22.68
N HIS A 167 9.05 8.33 -21.77
CA HIS A 167 7.96 9.31 -21.76
C HIS A 167 8.46 10.62 -21.19
N SER A 168 8.38 11.69 -21.97
CA SER A 168 8.88 13.01 -21.57
C SER A 168 7.75 13.90 -21.10
N TYR A 169 7.97 14.56 -19.96
CA TYR A 169 7.02 15.50 -19.38
C TYR A 169 7.72 16.78 -18.94
N LYS A 170 7.03 17.90 -19.07
CA LYS A 170 7.39 19.14 -18.35
C LYS A 170 6.65 19.20 -17.03
N HIS A 171 7.26 19.82 -16.03
CA HIS A 171 6.61 20.02 -14.73
C HIS A 171 5.36 20.90 -14.87
N ASP A 172 5.47 21.97 -15.66
CA ASP A 172 4.40 22.89 -16.07
C ASP A 172 4.71 23.46 -17.47
N GLU A 173 3.85 24.34 -17.98
CA GLU A 173 4.02 24.97 -19.29
C GLU A 173 5.27 25.86 -19.39
N GLY A 174 5.69 26.46 -18.27
CA GLY A 174 6.85 27.36 -18.18
C GLY A 174 8.20 26.64 -18.06
N SER A 175 8.18 25.34 -17.78
CA SER A 175 9.40 24.56 -17.53
C SER A 175 10.29 24.50 -18.78
N LYS A 176 11.59 24.70 -18.56
CA LYS A 176 12.60 24.69 -19.63
C LYS A 176 12.99 23.27 -20.03
N ASN A 177 13.10 22.36 -19.06
CA ASN A 177 13.60 21.01 -19.29
C ASN A 177 12.56 19.92 -19.03
N TYR A 178 12.94 18.69 -19.39
CA TYR A 178 12.07 17.51 -19.34
C TYR A 178 12.45 16.56 -18.21
N LEU A 179 11.42 15.97 -17.61
CA LEU A 179 11.51 14.77 -16.80
C LEU A 179 11.16 13.57 -17.68
N CYS A 180 12.15 12.72 -17.92
CA CYS A 180 12.07 11.57 -18.81
C CYS A 180 11.88 10.29 -18.00
N TYR A 181 10.72 9.64 -18.14
CA TYR A 181 10.35 8.44 -17.41
C TYR A 181 10.59 7.18 -18.27
N PRO A 182 11.30 6.17 -17.77
CA PRO A 182 11.61 4.97 -18.53
C PRO A 182 10.38 4.19 -19.01
N ARG A 183 10.36 3.86 -20.30
CA ARG A 183 9.45 2.89 -20.91
C ARG A 183 10.16 1.58 -21.12
N VAL A 184 9.59 0.49 -20.63
CA VAL A 184 10.27 -0.81 -20.70
C VAL A 184 9.37 -1.89 -21.30
N LYS A 185 10.00 -2.91 -21.88
CA LYS A 185 9.37 -4.16 -22.30
C LYS A 185 9.91 -5.30 -21.47
N THR A 186 9.02 -6.12 -20.92
CA THR A 186 9.37 -7.27 -20.08
C THR A 186 8.65 -8.50 -20.60
N GLN A 187 9.36 -9.63 -20.72
CA GLN A 187 8.78 -10.91 -21.14
C GLN A 187 8.19 -11.68 -19.96
N HIS A 188 8.72 -11.45 -18.75
CA HIS A 188 8.35 -12.21 -17.56
C HIS A 188 7.58 -11.36 -16.53
N ARG A 189 6.52 -11.95 -15.93
CA ARG A 189 5.68 -11.29 -14.92
C ARG A 189 6.42 -10.94 -13.62
N LEU A 190 7.46 -11.70 -13.29
CA LEU A 190 8.31 -11.49 -12.11
C LEU A 190 9.51 -10.56 -12.37
N ASN A 191 9.56 -9.85 -13.50
CA ASN A 191 10.55 -8.77 -13.65
C ASN A 191 10.33 -7.72 -12.54
N PRO A 192 11.33 -7.43 -11.70
CA PRO A 192 11.11 -6.60 -10.53
C PRO A 192 10.84 -5.13 -10.89
N TYR A 193 11.41 -4.62 -11.99
CA TYR A 193 11.09 -3.27 -12.47
C TYR A 193 9.64 -3.15 -12.96
N ARG A 194 9.12 -4.15 -13.69
CA ARG A 194 7.69 -4.23 -14.06
C ARG A 194 6.79 -4.17 -12.83
N LEU A 195 7.07 -5.01 -11.83
CA LEU A 195 6.30 -5.05 -10.59
C LEU A 195 6.35 -3.70 -9.87
N GLN A 196 7.51 -3.02 -9.90
CA GLN A 196 7.65 -1.68 -9.33
C GLN A 196 6.83 -0.64 -10.10
N GLN A 197 6.81 -0.67 -11.44
CA GLN A 197 5.99 0.22 -12.25
C GLN A 197 4.50 0.02 -11.97
N LEU A 198 4.03 -1.23 -11.86
CA LEU A 198 2.65 -1.53 -11.50
C LEU A 198 2.26 -0.96 -10.13
N ALA A 199 3.13 -1.10 -9.13
CA ALA A 199 2.93 -0.51 -7.80
C ALA A 199 2.85 1.04 -7.86
N ARG A 200 3.67 1.67 -8.69
CA ARG A 200 3.64 3.13 -8.93
C ARG A 200 2.37 3.60 -9.62
N SER A 201 1.91 2.89 -10.65
CA SER A 201 0.65 3.23 -11.34
C SER A 201 -0.55 3.11 -10.39
N HIS A 202 -0.56 2.10 -9.53
CA HIS A 202 -1.57 1.97 -8.48
C HIS A 202 -1.47 3.11 -7.44
N CYS A 203 -0.27 3.46 -6.99
CA CYS A 203 -0.05 4.62 -6.11
C CYS A 203 -0.59 5.92 -6.73
N SER A 204 -0.29 6.18 -8.01
CA SER A 204 -0.77 7.37 -8.73
C SER A 204 -2.30 7.45 -8.76
N ARG A 205 -2.97 6.35 -9.13
CA ARG A 205 -4.46 6.30 -9.14
C ARG A 205 -5.04 6.61 -7.78
N VAL A 206 -4.46 6.04 -6.72
CA VAL A 206 -4.98 6.27 -5.37
C VAL A 206 -4.72 7.70 -4.91
N SER A 207 -3.54 8.25 -5.18
CA SER A 207 -3.25 9.66 -4.88
C SER A 207 -4.21 10.60 -5.61
N ASN A 208 -4.61 10.27 -6.84
CA ASN A 208 -5.58 11.05 -7.62
C ASN A 208 -6.98 10.97 -7.02
N GLN A 209 -7.45 9.75 -6.74
CA GLN A 209 -8.73 9.53 -6.06
C GLN A 209 -8.85 10.36 -4.77
N PHE A 210 -7.77 10.47 -3.99
CA PHE A 210 -7.79 11.28 -2.77
C PHE A 210 -7.77 12.79 -3.00
N ALA A 211 -7.10 13.27 -4.04
CA ALA A 211 -7.20 14.66 -4.43
C ALA A 211 -8.65 15.00 -4.87
N ASP A 212 -9.30 14.07 -5.56
CA ASP A 212 -10.68 14.24 -6.04
C ASP A 212 -11.66 14.28 -4.86
N LEU A 213 -11.46 13.41 -3.86
CA LEU A 213 -12.25 13.45 -2.62
C LEU A 213 -12.03 14.76 -1.87
N ALA A 214 -10.77 15.21 -1.74
CA ALA A 214 -10.46 16.45 -1.06
C ALA A 214 -11.12 17.67 -1.71
N GLU A 215 -11.15 17.72 -3.04
CA GLU A 215 -11.80 18.80 -3.77
C GLU A 215 -13.34 18.71 -3.70
N ALA A 216 -13.91 17.53 -3.96
CA ALA A 216 -15.36 17.33 -3.98
C ALA A 216 -16.01 17.64 -2.62
N TYR A 217 -15.29 17.39 -1.52
CA TYR A 217 -15.78 17.59 -0.16
C TYR A 217 -15.11 18.77 0.57
N GLN A 218 -14.33 19.60 -0.14
CA GLN A 218 -13.62 20.76 0.42
C GLN A 218 -12.81 20.43 1.68
N LEU A 219 -12.13 19.27 1.66
CA LEU A 219 -11.32 18.79 2.77
C LEU A 219 -9.99 19.53 2.83
N GLU A 220 -9.41 19.58 4.03
CA GLU A 220 -7.99 19.91 4.15
C GLU A 220 -7.13 18.86 3.42
N PRO A 221 -5.86 19.18 3.07
CA PRO A 221 -4.95 18.20 2.52
C PRO A 221 -4.93 16.91 3.36
N LEU A 222 -5.31 15.79 2.74
CA LEU A 222 -5.51 14.51 3.41
C LEU A 222 -4.21 13.97 4.01
N LYS A 223 -4.07 14.10 5.32
CA LYS A 223 -2.96 13.54 6.10
C LYS A 223 -3.22 12.07 6.39
N TRP A 224 -2.15 11.32 6.59
CA TRP A 224 -2.22 9.87 6.76
C TRP A 224 -1.56 9.43 8.05
N ALA A 225 -2.32 8.79 8.92
CA ALA A 225 -1.77 8.02 10.02
C ALA A 225 -1.34 6.64 9.49
N ILE A 226 -0.19 6.18 9.94
CA ILE A 226 0.39 4.90 9.55
C ILE A 226 0.65 4.10 10.81
N ILE A 227 0.02 2.92 10.89
CA ILE A 227 0.25 1.94 11.94
C ILE A 227 1.01 0.77 11.34
N GLU A 228 2.20 0.51 11.86
CA GLU A 228 3.00 -0.67 11.53
C GLU A 228 2.96 -1.62 12.72
N MET A 229 2.61 -2.89 12.48
CA MET A 229 2.39 -3.87 13.54
C MET A 229 3.13 -5.16 13.23
N GLY A 230 4.15 -5.47 14.03
CA GLY A 230 4.96 -6.68 13.89
C GLY A 230 4.38 -7.87 14.64
N PHE A 231 4.66 -9.07 14.15
CA PHE A 231 4.46 -10.31 14.89
C PHE A 231 5.78 -10.77 15.54
N PRO A 232 5.76 -11.20 16.82
CA PRO A 232 6.92 -11.82 17.44
C PRO A 232 7.43 -13.02 16.65
N THR A 233 8.75 -13.26 16.65
CA THR A 233 9.39 -14.37 15.91
C THR A 233 8.69 -15.71 16.12
N PRO A 234 8.33 -16.15 17.34
CA PRO A 234 7.64 -17.44 17.51
C PRO A 234 6.28 -17.52 16.81
N ILE A 235 5.54 -16.41 16.71
CA ILE A 235 4.29 -16.38 15.93
C ILE A 235 4.59 -16.36 14.43
N THR A 236 5.57 -15.57 13.99
CA THR A 236 6.00 -15.55 12.58
C THR A 236 6.44 -16.94 12.10
N ASP A 237 7.18 -17.69 12.92
CA ASP A 237 7.61 -19.05 12.63
C ASP A 237 6.42 -20.01 12.54
N TYR A 238 5.44 -19.86 13.42
CA TYR A 238 4.19 -20.63 13.35
C TYR A 238 3.40 -20.31 12.07
N LEU A 239 3.19 -19.03 11.77
CA LEU A 239 2.40 -18.58 10.62
C LEU A 239 3.05 -18.99 9.29
N SER A 240 4.38 -18.92 9.18
CA SER A 240 5.10 -19.27 7.95
C SER A 240 5.04 -20.75 7.58
N LYS A 241 4.87 -21.63 8.58
CA LYS A 241 4.76 -23.09 8.38
C LYS A 241 3.31 -23.55 8.20
N HIS A 242 2.34 -22.69 8.47
CA HIS A 242 0.93 -23.03 8.44
C HIS A 242 0.31 -22.68 7.07
N GLU A 243 -0.41 -23.61 6.46
CA GLU A 243 -1.03 -23.45 5.12
C GLU A 243 -1.88 -22.16 5.04
N HIS A 244 -2.63 -21.86 6.10
CA HIS A 244 -3.46 -20.66 6.21
C HIS A 244 -2.84 -19.53 7.06
N GLY A 245 -1.52 -19.46 7.21
CA GLY A 245 -0.84 -18.46 8.04
C GLY A 245 -1.25 -17.01 7.75
N ALA A 246 -1.32 -16.62 6.46
CA ALA A 246 -1.77 -15.28 6.09
C ALA A 246 -3.21 -14.99 6.54
N ASN A 247 -4.12 -15.98 6.47
CA ASN A 247 -5.51 -15.81 6.90
C ASN A 247 -5.60 -15.63 8.43
N LEU A 248 -4.79 -16.37 9.18
CA LEU A 248 -4.69 -16.22 10.64
C LEU A 248 -4.16 -14.83 11.03
N ALA A 249 -3.12 -14.33 10.35
CA ALA A 249 -2.62 -12.97 10.55
C ALA A 249 -3.71 -11.91 10.29
N TRP A 250 -4.47 -12.05 9.21
CA TRP A 250 -5.60 -11.17 8.90
C TRP A 250 -6.72 -11.25 9.95
N ALA A 251 -6.96 -12.41 10.56
CA ALA A 251 -7.92 -12.56 11.65
C ALA A 251 -7.47 -11.80 12.92
N CYS A 252 -6.17 -11.85 13.25
CA CYS A 252 -5.59 -11.00 14.29
C CYS A 252 -5.79 -9.51 13.99
N TYR A 253 -5.46 -9.08 12.77
CA TYR A 253 -5.67 -7.69 12.34
C TYR A 253 -7.13 -7.26 12.45
N LYS A 254 -8.08 -8.07 11.97
CA LYS A 254 -9.52 -7.77 12.04
C LYS A 254 -9.95 -7.51 13.48
N ARG A 255 -9.57 -8.39 14.40
CA ARG A 255 -9.88 -8.24 15.83
C ARG A 255 -9.23 -7.01 16.45
N PHE A 256 -7.99 -6.70 16.07
CA PHE A 256 -7.32 -5.48 16.51
C PHE A 256 -8.06 -4.23 16.03
N TRP A 257 -8.40 -4.18 14.74
CA TRP A 257 -9.11 -3.07 14.12
C TRP A 257 -10.47 -2.81 14.78
N GLU A 258 -11.28 -3.86 14.94
CA GLU A 258 -12.65 -3.77 15.47
C GLU A 258 -12.69 -3.39 16.96
N ARG A 259 -11.76 -3.93 17.76
CA ARG A 259 -11.78 -3.75 19.21
C ARG A 259 -11.04 -2.51 19.69
N TYR A 260 -10.03 -2.06 18.95
CA TYR A 260 -9.14 -0.99 19.40
C TYR A 260 -9.18 0.22 18.47
N VAL A 261 -8.95 0.05 17.17
CA VAL A 261 -8.81 1.22 16.27
C VAL A 261 -10.15 1.94 16.07
N LEU A 262 -11.23 1.20 15.79
CA LEU A 262 -12.56 1.80 15.59
C LEU A 262 -13.12 2.48 16.85
N LYS A 263 -12.60 2.15 18.03
CA LYS A 263 -13.03 2.75 19.29
C LYS A 263 -12.35 4.09 19.60
N LEU A 264 -11.38 4.50 18.77
CA LEU A 264 -10.69 5.79 18.88
C LEU A 264 -11.35 6.90 18.04
N ASP A 265 -12.50 6.63 17.43
CA ASP A 265 -13.26 7.63 16.67
C ASP A 265 -14.74 7.51 17.04
N ASP A 266 -15.10 8.09 18.19
CA ASP A 266 -16.43 8.03 18.79
C ASP A 266 -17.47 8.86 18.05
N THR A 267 -17.05 9.89 17.32
CA THR A 267 -17.95 10.77 16.56
C THR A 267 -18.08 10.37 15.08
N SER A 268 -17.69 9.16 14.70
CA SER A 268 -17.62 8.73 13.31
C SER A 268 -18.51 7.51 13.07
N SER A 269 -19.27 7.52 11.97
CA SER A 269 -19.99 6.33 11.50
C SER A 269 -19.09 5.37 10.73
N GLY A 270 -17.82 5.73 10.48
CA GLY A 270 -16.84 4.81 9.90
C GLY A 270 -15.46 5.41 9.66
N GLN A 271 -14.43 4.60 9.90
CA GLN A 271 -13.03 4.92 9.58
C GLN A 271 -12.58 4.14 8.33
N GLY A 272 -12.16 4.87 7.30
CA GLY A 272 -11.53 4.30 6.11
C GLY A 272 -10.11 3.84 6.42
N TYR A 273 -9.67 2.76 5.77
CA TYR A 273 -8.28 2.30 5.88
C TYR A 273 -7.80 1.55 4.64
N ARG A 274 -6.48 1.45 4.50
CA ARG A 274 -5.77 0.55 3.58
C ARG A 274 -4.76 -0.25 4.37
N ALA A 275 -4.88 -1.57 4.36
CA ALA A 275 -3.98 -2.48 5.07
C ALA A 275 -3.25 -3.40 4.10
N ASN A 276 -1.98 -3.64 4.36
CA ASN A 276 -1.15 -4.60 3.65
C ASN A 276 -0.50 -5.53 4.68
N LEU A 277 -0.53 -6.84 4.40
CA LEU A 277 0.23 -7.83 5.14
C LEU A 277 1.53 -8.09 4.37
N HIS A 278 2.67 -7.88 4.99
CA HIS A 278 3.95 -8.35 4.50
C HIS A 278 4.31 -9.61 5.26
N ILE A 279 4.78 -10.63 4.54
CA ILE A 279 5.29 -11.89 5.11
C ILE A 279 6.82 -11.97 5.05
N TRP A 280 7.48 -10.89 4.65
CA TRP A 280 8.92 -10.78 4.44
C TRP A 280 9.41 -9.45 5.01
N SER A 281 10.73 -9.33 5.21
CA SER A 281 11.36 -8.05 5.52
C SER A 281 12.14 -7.54 4.30
N SER A 282 12.27 -6.23 4.18
CA SER A 282 13.05 -5.63 3.09
C SER A 282 14.57 -5.71 3.31
N GLU A 283 14.97 -5.99 4.56
CA GLU A 283 16.37 -6.19 4.94
C GLU A 283 16.84 -7.60 4.58
N ASN A 284 16.02 -8.61 4.89
CA ASN A 284 16.21 -9.99 4.48
C ASN A 284 14.87 -10.57 4.02
N PRO A 285 14.60 -10.58 2.70
CA PRO A 285 13.34 -11.09 2.15
C PRO A 285 13.27 -12.62 2.10
N LEU A 286 14.36 -13.32 2.41
CA LEU A 286 14.40 -14.79 2.47
C LEU A 286 13.91 -15.33 3.82
N GLU A 287 13.90 -14.50 4.86
CA GLU A 287 13.37 -14.86 6.16
C GLU A 287 11.91 -14.41 6.30
N PRO A 288 11.02 -15.26 6.84
CA PRO A 288 9.65 -14.87 7.08
C PRO A 288 9.61 -13.75 8.12
N TYR A 289 8.80 -12.73 7.85
CA TYR A 289 8.60 -11.61 8.76
C TYR A 289 7.20 -11.04 8.58
N PHE A 290 6.26 -11.55 9.38
CA PHE A 290 4.87 -11.12 9.33
C PHE A 290 4.72 -9.76 9.99
N HIS A 291 4.19 -8.79 9.26
CA HIS A 291 3.82 -7.49 9.79
C HIS A 291 2.77 -6.80 8.92
N PHE A 292 1.99 -5.91 9.54
CA PHE A 292 1.02 -5.08 8.84
C PHE A 292 1.54 -3.66 8.64
N HIS A 293 1.21 -3.10 7.47
CA HIS A 293 1.21 -1.66 7.25
C HIS A 293 -0.23 -1.20 7.06
N VAL A 294 -0.68 -0.22 7.87
CA VAL A 294 -2.06 0.26 7.85
C VAL A 294 -2.07 1.76 7.71
N ASN A 295 -2.64 2.22 6.60
CA ASN A 295 -2.82 3.62 6.25
C ASN A 295 -4.24 4.07 6.55
N ILE A 296 -4.36 5.11 7.34
CA ILE A 296 -5.63 5.67 7.81
C ILE A 296 -5.66 7.16 7.45
N PRO A 297 -6.50 7.59 6.49
CA PRO A 297 -6.63 9.01 6.18
C PRO A 297 -7.25 9.75 7.36
N ASN A 298 -6.89 11.01 7.55
CA ASN A 298 -7.48 11.92 8.54
C ASN A 298 -8.88 12.39 8.12
N CYS A 299 -9.71 11.47 7.64
CA CYS A 299 -11.08 11.75 7.25
C CYS A 299 -12.03 10.69 7.76
N ARG A 300 -13.23 11.16 8.09
CA ARG A 300 -14.29 10.39 8.69
C ARG A 300 -15.63 10.75 8.06
N ILE A 301 -16.57 9.83 8.18
CA ILE A 301 -17.95 10.11 7.84
C ILE A 301 -18.67 10.57 9.09
N THR A 302 -19.36 11.71 8.97
CA THR A 302 -20.22 12.29 9.99
C THR A 302 -21.61 12.51 9.44
N GLU A 303 -22.61 12.53 10.32
CA GLU A 303 -23.95 12.98 9.96
C GLU A 303 -23.92 14.48 9.65
N ALA A 304 -24.48 14.87 8.51
CA ALA A 304 -24.70 16.25 8.13
C ALA A 304 -25.95 16.73 8.90
N GLY A 305 -25.74 17.18 10.13
CA GLY A 305 -26.81 17.49 11.08
C GLY A 305 -27.95 18.34 10.46
N GLY A 306 -29.17 17.81 10.53
CA GLY A 306 -30.38 18.47 10.02
C GLY A 306 -30.60 18.34 8.51
N GLU A 307 -29.67 17.75 7.77
CA GLU A 307 -29.84 17.45 6.34
C GLU A 307 -30.37 16.03 6.16
N LEU A 308 -31.35 15.89 5.26
CA LEU A 308 -31.82 14.59 4.81
C LEU A 308 -31.32 14.34 3.39
N ASP A 309 -31.05 13.08 3.07
CA ASP A 309 -30.76 12.66 1.71
C ASP A 309 -32.03 12.61 0.85
N GLU A 310 -31.90 12.13 -0.39
CA GLU A 310 -33.03 12.09 -1.32
C GLU A 310 -34.14 11.10 -0.89
N ASP A 311 -33.80 10.14 -0.03
CA ASP A 311 -34.70 9.12 0.50
C ASP A 311 -35.30 9.54 1.85
N GLY A 312 -34.94 10.72 2.37
CA GLY A 312 -35.41 11.23 3.66
C GLY A 312 -34.65 10.66 4.87
N ALA A 313 -33.53 9.97 4.67
CA ALA A 313 -32.65 9.49 5.72
C ALA A 313 -31.61 10.55 6.11
N PRO A 314 -30.97 10.48 7.31
CA PRO A 314 -29.90 11.40 7.68
C PRO A 314 -28.81 11.45 6.62
N ALA A 315 -28.53 12.64 6.09
CA ALA A 315 -27.44 12.79 5.14
C ALA A 315 -26.10 12.62 5.85
N TYR A 316 -25.14 12.03 5.16
CA TYR A 316 -23.77 11.84 5.65
C TYR A 316 -22.79 12.62 4.79
N ARG A 317 -21.75 13.18 5.40
CA ARG A 317 -20.68 13.89 4.71
C ARG A 317 -19.31 13.38 5.13
N LEU A 318 -18.35 13.50 4.21
CA LEU A 318 -16.95 13.26 4.51
C LEU A 318 -16.36 14.55 5.09
N GLU A 319 -15.71 14.44 6.26
CA GLU A 319 -15.09 15.57 6.95
C GLU A 319 -13.63 15.27 7.30
N THR A 320 -12.84 16.34 7.44
CA THR A 320 -11.50 16.28 8.02
C THR A 320 -11.59 15.95 9.51
N LYS A 321 -10.94 14.87 9.92
CA LYS A 321 -10.76 14.50 11.32
C LYS A 321 -9.66 15.38 11.94
N PRO A 322 -9.94 16.10 13.05
CA PRO A 322 -8.91 16.87 13.73
C PRO A 322 -7.85 15.94 14.31
N TRP A 323 -6.59 16.36 14.23
CA TRP A 323 -5.46 15.68 14.87
C TRP A 323 -5.14 16.31 16.22
N HIS A 324 -4.57 15.52 17.13
CA HIS A 324 -4.23 15.96 18.48
C HIS A 324 -2.99 16.87 18.44
N ARG A 325 -3.04 17.97 19.18
CA ARG A 325 -1.87 18.84 19.36
C ARG A 325 -1.11 18.44 20.63
N GLN A 326 0.15 18.04 20.49
CA GLN A 326 1.02 17.77 21.64
C GLN A 326 1.51 19.06 22.30
N ARG A 327 2.09 18.95 23.51
CA ARG A 327 2.62 20.09 24.29
C ARG A 327 3.65 20.95 23.51
N ALA A 328 4.38 20.35 22.56
CA ALA A 328 5.33 21.05 21.69
C ALA A 328 4.70 21.66 20.42
N GLY A 329 3.36 21.68 20.32
CA GLY A 329 2.63 22.22 19.17
C GLY A 329 2.51 21.29 17.95
N MET A 330 3.23 20.15 17.95
CA MET A 330 3.17 19.16 16.88
C MET A 330 1.80 18.47 16.81
N LEU A 331 1.23 18.37 15.60
CA LEU A 331 0.00 17.63 15.34
C LEU A 331 0.30 16.14 15.14
N VAL A 332 -0.44 15.28 15.83
CA VAL A 332 -0.31 13.82 15.78
C VAL A 332 -1.67 13.15 15.63
N PRO A 333 -1.77 12.01 14.93
CA PRO A 333 -3.06 11.37 14.68
C PRO A 333 -3.69 10.76 15.95
N TYR A 334 -2.89 10.46 16.98
CA TYR A 334 -3.33 9.79 18.20
C TYR A 334 -2.66 10.44 19.41
N SER A 335 -3.42 10.63 20.48
CA SER A 335 -2.88 11.05 21.78
C SER A 335 -1.94 9.99 22.36
N ASP A 336 -1.11 10.33 23.34
CA ASP A 336 -0.22 9.33 23.97
C ASP A 336 -1.02 8.20 24.65
N ASP A 337 -2.21 8.50 25.18
CA ASP A 337 -3.11 7.49 25.76
C ASP A 337 -3.65 6.54 24.68
N ASP A 338 -4.04 7.07 23.52
CA ASP A 338 -4.48 6.24 22.39
C ASP A 338 -3.34 5.35 21.88
N ARG A 339 -2.11 5.88 21.83
CA ARG A 339 -0.92 5.09 21.47
C ARG A 339 -0.70 3.95 22.46
N GLN A 340 -0.87 4.18 23.75
CA GLN A 340 -0.78 3.13 24.77
C GLN A 340 -1.90 2.08 24.62
N ARG A 341 -3.14 2.53 24.36
CA ARG A 341 -4.29 1.64 24.10
C ARG A 341 -4.07 0.75 22.88
N LEU A 342 -3.51 1.29 21.79
CA LEU A 342 -3.17 0.52 20.60
C LEU A 342 -2.06 -0.51 20.87
N ASN A 343 -1.00 -0.12 21.58
CA ASN A 343 0.07 -1.04 21.98
C ASN A 343 -0.45 -2.19 22.86
N LEU A 344 -1.25 -1.85 23.88
CA LEU A 344 -1.88 -2.85 24.75
C LEU A 344 -2.85 -3.74 23.99
N GLY A 345 -3.61 -3.16 23.06
CA GLY A 345 -4.55 -3.89 22.23
C GLY A 345 -3.87 -4.92 21.33
N TRP A 346 -2.80 -4.52 20.64
CA TRP A 346 -2.04 -5.44 19.80
C TRP A 346 -1.39 -6.55 20.64
N ARG A 347 -0.81 -6.20 21.80
CA ARG A 347 -0.29 -7.19 22.77
C ARG A 347 -1.34 -8.22 23.15
N LYS A 348 -2.55 -7.79 23.53
CA LYS A 348 -3.65 -8.69 23.92
C LYS A 348 -4.05 -9.64 22.79
N ILE A 349 -4.09 -9.16 21.54
CA ILE A 349 -4.38 -9.99 20.37
C ILE A 349 -3.28 -11.04 20.14
N LEU A 350 -2.00 -10.66 20.27
CA LEU A 350 -0.87 -11.58 20.12
C LEU A 350 -0.83 -12.64 21.22
N LEU A 351 -1.07 -12.26 22.48
CA LEU A 351 -1.11 -13.20 23.61
C LEU A 351 -2.27 -14.20 23.48
N ASP A 352 -3.46 -13.75 23.09
CA ASP A 352 -4.59 -14.66 22.88
C ASP A 352 -4.36 -15.59 21.67
N PHE A 353 -3.71 -15.12 20.61
CA PHE A 353 -3.27 -15.98 19.52
C PHE A 353 -2.29 -17.04 20.01
N ALA A 354 -1.26 -16.63 20.74
CA ALA A 354 -0.22 -17.50 21.26
C ALA A 354 -0.79 -18.59 22.18
N PHE A 355 -1.67 -18.20 23.11
CA PHE A 355 -2.37 -19.11 24.01
C PHE A 355 -3.16 -20.19 23.25
N ARG A 356 -3.94 -19.82 22.23
CA ARG A 356 -4.75 -20.77 21.44
C ARG A 356 -3.91 -21.77 20.63
N HIS A 357 -2.67 -21.41 20.32
CA HIS A 357 -1.78 -22.20 19.48
C HIS A 357 -0.59 -22.80 20.25
N GLY A 358 -0.58 -22.71 21.59
CA GLY A 358 0.47 -23.28 22.42
C GLY A 358 1.85 -22.64 22.21
N ILE A 359 1.90 -21.36 21.84
CA ILE A 359 3.15 -20.62 21.58
C ILE A 359 3.53 -19.85 22.85
N SER A 360 4.75 -20.03 23.34
CA SER A 360 5.26 -19.23 24.46
C SER A 360 5.79 -17.88 23.99
N LEU A 361 5.40 -16.80 24.67
CA LEU A 361 5.87 -15.43 24.41
C LEU A 361 6.33 -14.73 25.70
N PRO A 362 7.42 -15.18 26.35
CA PRO A 362 7.79 -14.73 27.69
C PRO A 362 7.90 -13.21 27.80
N LYS A 363 8.54 -12.57 26.80
CA LYS A 363 8.68 -11.11 26.75
C LYS A 363 7.35 -10.37 26.77
N LEU A 364 6.31 -10.88 26.10
CA LEU A 364 4.98 -10.26 26.12
C LEU A 364 4.17 -10.68 27.34
N GLU A 365 4.35 -11.90 27.84
CA GLU A 365 3.71 -12.40 29.06
C GLU A 365 4.12 -11.56 30.27
N ASP A 366 5.43 -11.25 30.39
CA ASP A 366 6.04 -10.44 31.46
C ASP A 366 5.78 -8.93 31.35
N GLY A 367 4.74 -8.52 30.63
CA GLY A 367 4.36 -7.11 30.50
C GLY A 367 5.13 -6.31 29.44
N GLY A 368 5.96 -6.97 28.61
CA GLY A 368 6.65 -6.30 27.51
C GLY A 368 5.71 -5.73 26.45
N LYS A 369 6.22 -4.78 25.67
CA LYS A 369 5.45 -4.06 24.65
C LYS A 369 5.39 -4.85 23.35
N ALA A 370 4.22 -4.84 22.71
CA ALA A 370 4.08 -5.31 21.35
C ALA A 370 4.74 -4.34 20.36
N ASP A 371 5.13 -4.85 19.20
CA ASP A 371 5.73 -4.04 18.16
C ASP A 371 4.64 -3.27 17.39
N VAL A 372 4.33 -2.06 17.87
CA VAL A 372 3.43 -1.11 17.20
C VAL A 372 4.17 0.21 16.99
N HIS A 373 4.41 0.55 15.73
CA HIS A 373 5.00 1.82 15.34
C HIS A 373 3.95 2.71 14.69
N LEU A 374 3.86 3.95 15.20
CA LEU A 374 2.95 4.96 14.72
C LEU A 374 3.75 6.09 14.10
N ARG A 375 3.45 6.39 12.84
CA ARG A 375 4.00 7.53 12.11
C ARG A 375 2.89 8.18 11.30
N PHE A 376 3.20 9.32 10.68
CA PHE A 376 2.25 10.01 9.84
C PHE A 376 2.94 10.76 8.70
N ASP A 377 2.18 10.98 7.63
CA ASP A 377 2.59 11.82 6.50
C ASP A 377 1.63 13.01 6.36
N ASP A 378 2.20 14.19 6.16
CA ASP A 378 1.45 15.43 5.89
C ASP A 378 1.75 15.93 4.46
N PRO A 379 0.87 15.68 3.47
CA PRO A 379 1.10 16.05 2.08
C PRO A 379 0.99 17.55 1.81
N ALA A 380 0.70 18.38 2.82
CA ALA A 380 0.80 19.83 2.70
C ALA A 380 2.26 20.28 2.49
N THR A 381 3.23 19.48 2.95
CA THR A 381 4.67 19.74 2.72
C THR A 381 5.19 18.93 1.54
N PRO A 382 6.18 19.44 0.75
CA PRO A 382 6.81 18.67 -0.32
C PRO A 382 7.40 17.33 0.17
N LEU A 383 8.08 17.34 1.32
CA LEU A 383 8.66 16.14 1.91
C LEU A 383 7.60 15.15 2.38
N GLY A 384 6.53 15.61 3.04
CA GLY A 384 5.45 14.73 3.49
C GLY A 384 4.65 14.13 2.33
N ARG A 385 4.45 14.90 1.24
CA ARG A 385 3.84 14.38 0.00
C ARG A 385 4.67 13.26 -0.61
N ALA A 386 5.97 13.45 -0.70
CA ALA A 386 6.84 12.47 -1.32
C ALA A 386 7.01 11.22 -0.43
N LYS A 387 6.95 11.35 0.91
CA LYS A 387 6.83 10.22 1.84
C LYS A 387 5.50 9.46 1.65
N LEU A 388 4.38 10.16 1.52
CA LEU A 388 3.08 9.55 1.26
C LEU A 388 3.11 8.71 -0.02
N LEU A 389 3.57 9.31 -1.14
CA LEU A 389 3.69 8.60 -2.42
C LEU A 389 4.63 7.39 -2.33
N HIS A 390 5.74 7.53 -1.58
CA HIS A 390 6.64 6.41 -1.31
C HIS A 390 5.92 5.29 -0.55
N ASN A 391 5.22 5.59 0.54
CA ASN A 391 4.50 4.60 1.35
C ASN A 391 3.37 3.93 0.56
N LEU A 392 2.62 4.70 -0.23
CA LEU A 392 1.56 4.17 -1.11
C LEU A 392 2.08 3.22 -2.20
N ALA A 393 3.32 3.42 -2.67
CA ALA A 393 3.98 2.51 -3.61
C ALA A 393 4.69 1.34 -2.89
N TYR A 394 5.21 1.58 -1.69
CA TYR A 394 5.98 0.62 -0.91
C TYR A 394 5.07 -0.45 -0.27
N PHE A 395 3.97 -0.09 0.38
CA PHE A 395 3.15 -1.08 1.10
C PHE A 395 2.50 -2.14 0.22
N PRO A 396 2.04 -1.89 -1.02
CA PRO A 396 1.56 -2.95 -1.92
C PRO A 396 2.66 -3.63 -2.74
N ARG A 397 3.94 -3.30 -2.51
CA ARG A 397 5.02 -3.81 -3.36
C ARG A 397 5.14 -5.33 -3.23
N HIS A 398 5.50 -5.97 -4.34
CA HIS A 398 5.74 -7.41 -4.38
C HIS A 398 7.09 -7.74 -3.73
N PRO A 399 7.21 -8.82 -2.94
CA PRO A 399 8.46 -9.18 -2.26
C PRO A 399 9.63 -9.45 -3.22
N ILE A 400 9.35 -9.91 -4.45
CA ILE A 400 10.37 -10.07 -5.50
C ILE A 400 11.15 -8.78 -5.79
N ILE A 401 10.54 -7.61 -5.58
CA ILE A 401 11.27 -6.33 -5.71
C ILE A 401 12.34 -6.24 -4.63
N ASP A 402 12.00 -6.57 -3.37
CA ASP A 402 12.95 -6.57 -2.26
C ASP A 402 14.00 -7.67 -2.40
N TYR A 403 13.62 -8.85 -2.88
CA TYR A 403 14.56 -9.91 -3.22
C TYR A 403 15.58 -9.44 -4.27
N ALA A 404 15.14 -8.76 -5.33
CA ALA A 404 16.06 -8.18 -6.31
C ALA A 404 17.03 -7.19 -5.67
N TRP A 405 16.55 -6.29 -4.79
CA TRP A 405 17.42 -5.37 -4.04
C TRP A 405 18.41 -6.08 -3.11
N TYR A 406 17.97 -7.14 -2.46
CA TYR A 406 18.79 -7.96 -1.58
C TYR A 406 19.93 -8.63 -2.36
N THR A 407 19.62 -9.22 -3.53
CA THR A 407 20.61 -9.93 -4.36
C THR A 407 21.71 -9.04 -4.92
N ILE A 408 21.50 -7.72 -4.99
CA ILE A 408 22.56 -6.77 -5.40
C ILE A 408 23.70 -6.75 -4.38
N LYS A 409 23.38 -6.93 -3.09
CA LYS A 409 24.36 -7.00 -2.00
C LYS A 409 24.83 -8.42 -1.73
N GLN A 410 24.02 -9.41 -2.09
CA GLN A 410 24.21 -10.83 -1.81
C GLN A 410 23.99 -11.66 -3.09
N ILE A 411 24.87 -11.52 -4.08
CA ILE A 411 24.64 -12.11 -5.42
C ILE A 411 24.62 -13.65 -5.42
N GLY A 412 25.20 -14.28 -4.40
CA GLY A 412 25.22 -15.74 -4.22
C GLY A 412 24.19 -16.24 -3.21
N CYS A 413 23.17 -15.45 -2.86
CA CYS A 413 22.12 -15.91 -1.96
C CYS A 413 21.27 -17.00 -2.60
N ASP A 414 20.51 -17.72 -1.76
CA ASP A 414 19.57 -18.72 -2.25
C ASP A 414 18.48 -18.12 -3.14
N PHE A 415 17.89 -18.99 -3.97
CA PHE A 415 16.74 -18.65 -4.79
C PHE A 415 15.54 -18.33 -3.88
N PRO A 416 14.65 -17.42 -4.30
CA PRO A 416 13.52 -17.05 -3.46
C PRO A 416 12.57 -18.25 -3.33
N GLN A 417 12.07 -18.51 -2.13
CA GLN A 417 11.06 -19.54 -1.89
C GLN A 417 9.79 -19.26 -2.71
N GLU A 418 9.01 -20.30 -3.02
CA GLU A 418 7.73 -20.15 -3.77
C GLU A 418 6.77 -19.17 -3.09
N SER A 419 6.75 -19.15 -1.76
CA SER A 419 5.99 -18.20 -0.96
C SER A 419 6.29 -16.75 -1.38
N ILE A 420 7.57 -16.40 -1.56
CA ILE A 420 8.01 -15.08 -2.02
C ILE A 420 7.69 -14.86 -3.51
N GLN A 421 7.80 -15.88 -4.34
CA GLN A 421 7.53 -15.75 -5.78
C GLN A 421 6.06 -15.51 -6.10
N HIS A 422 5.15 -16.07 -5.30
CA HIS A 422 3.71 -16.07 -5.57
C HIS A 422 2.89 -15.23 -4.59
N TYR A 423 3.52 -14.60 -3.59
CA TYR A 423 2.79 -13.79 -2.62
C TYR A 423 2.13 -12.57 -3.27
N ASP A 424 0.81 -12.63 -3.36
CA ASP A 424 0.00 -11.52 -3.79
C ASP A 424 -0.25 -10.56 -2.62
N ASN A 425 0.60 -9.53 -2.51
CA ASN A 425 0.49 -8.48 -1.50
C ASN A 425 -0.67 -7.51 -1.78
N ARG A 426 -1.89 -8.04 -1.79
CA ARG A 426 -3.10 -7.25 -2.00
C ARG A 426 -3.33 -6.30 -0.84
N THR A 427 -3.45 -5.01 -1.17
CA THR A 427 -4.00 -4.03 -0.22
C THR A 427 -5.46 -4.34 0.05
N ARG A 428 -5.81 -4.62 1.31
CA ARG A 428 -7.19 -4.67 1.77
C ARG A 428 -7.64 -3.27 2.15
N VAL A 429 -8.58 -2.75 1.38
CA VAL A 429 -9.27 -1.49 1.69
C VAL A 429 -10.46 -1.79 2.59
N GLY A 430 -10.77 -0.92 3.55
CA GLY A 430 -11.91 -1.08 4.46
C GLY A 430 -12.53 0.25 4.91
N GLY A 431 -13.68 0.15 5.60
CA GLY A 431 -14.52 1.29 5.94
C GLY A 431 -15.08 2.00 4.71
N TRP A 432 -15.37 3.29 4.86
CA TRP A 432 -15.90 4.13 3.77
C TRP A 432 -15.01 4.17 2.52
N LEU A 433 -13.71 3.90 2.68
CA LEU A 433 -12.76 3.95 1.59
C LEU A 433 -13.02 2.86 0.53
N ARG A 434 -13.76 1.79 0.86
CA ARG A 434 -14.22 0.80 -0.14
C ARG A 434 -15.19 1.41 -1.15
N ASP A 435 -15.91 2.44 -0.75
CA ASP A 435 -16.97 3.07 -1.52
C ASP A 435 -16.55 4.45 -2.06
N SER A 436 -15.26 4.78 -2.05
CA SER A 436 -14.75 6.08 -2.52
C SER A 436 -15.15 6.45 -3.94
N ASN A 437 -15.19 5.49 -4.86
CA ASN A 437 -15.67 5.73 -6.24
C ASN A 437 -17.14 6.16 -6.29
N LYS A 438 -17.95 5.65 -5.35
CA LYS A 438 -19.36 6.03 -5.25
C LYS A 438 -19.49 7.41 -4.62
N LEU A 439 -18.63 7.76 -3.66
CA LEU A 439 -18.54 9.12 -3.11
C LEU A 439 -18.19 10.16 -4.21
N LEU A 440 -17.38 9.76 -5.20
CA LEU A 440 -17.03 10.60 -6.35
C LEU A 440 -18.07 10.58 -7.50
N GLY A 441 -19.20 9.88 -7.34
CA GLY A 441 -20.31 9.92 -8.29
C GLY A 441 -20.04 9.24 -9.65
N ALA A 442 -19.11 8.30 -9.74
CA ALA A 442 -18.72 7.61 -10.98
C ALA A 442 -18.26 8.53 -12.15
N VAL A 443 -18.08 9.83 -11.90
CA VAL A 443 -17.60 10.76 -12.92
C VAL A 443 -16.12 10.50 -13.12
N GLY A 444 -15.76 9.99 -14.30
CA GLY A 444 -14.36 9.89 -14.70
C GLY A 444 -13.78 11.29 -14.82
N THR A 445 -13.04 11.75 -13.82
CA THR A 445 -12.39 13.08 -13.83
C THR A 445 -11.27 13.18 -14.86
N GLY A 446 -10.93 12.07 -15.53
CA GLY A 446 -9.78 11.96 -16.43
C GLY A 446 -8.42 12.01 -15.71
N ARG A 447 -8.40 12.34 -14.40
CA ARG A 447 -7.17 12.50 -13.61
C ARG A 447 -6.41 11.21 -13.43
N ASP A 448 -7.08 10.06 -13.41
CA ASP A 448 -6.43 8.74 -13.40
C ASP A 448 -5.46 8.52 -14.57
N LYS A 449 -5.65 9.25 -15.67
CA LYS A 449 -4.79 9.19 -16.86
C LYS A 449 -3.71 10.28 -16.89
N GLN A 450 -3.77 11.25 -15.98
CA GLN A 450 -2.82 12.36 -15.93
C GLN A 450 -1.68 12.05 -14.97
N LYS A 451 -0.45 12.08 -15.48
CA LYS A 451 0.75 12.01 -14.65
C LYS A 451 0.89 13.31 -13.87
N ARG A 452 1.08 13.21 -12.55
CA ARG A 452 1.23 14.38 -11.68
C ARG A 452 2.65 14.52 -11.19
N SER A 453 3.04 15.77 -10.97
CA SER A 453 4.35 16.11 -10.44
C SER A 453 4.47 15.58 -9.01
N PRO A 454 5.53 14.84 -8.67
CA PRO A 454 5.77 14.38 -7.30
C PRO A 454 6.10 15.54 -6.34
N PHE A 455 6.39 16.73 -6.86
CA PHE A 455 6.76 17.91 -6.08
C PHE A 455 5.58 18.82 -5.81
N THR A 456 4.75 19.12 -6.81
CA THR A 456 3.62 20.05 -6.69
C THR A 456 2.27 19.35 -6.59
N GLY A 457 2.18 18.08 -6.96
CA GLY A 457 0.91 17.38 -7.09
C GLY A 457 0.04 17.95 -8.21
N LYS A 458 0.56 18.78 -9.13
CA LYS A 458 -0.19 19.27 -10.29
C LYS A 458 -0.02 18.34 -11.49
N PRO A 459 -0.98 18.29 -12.43
CA PRO A 459 -0.80 17.60 -13.71
C PRO A 459 0.45 18.09 -14.43
N MET A 460 1.23 17.16 -14.98
CA MET A 460 2.39 17.45 -15.82
C MET A 460 1.98 17.54 -17.28
N VAL A 461 2.72 18.33 -18.07
CA VAL A 461 2.49 18.45 -19.52
C VAL A 461 3.24 17.33 -20.23
N TYR A 462 2.51 16.44 -20.90
CA TYR A 462 3.12 15.39 -21.73
C TYR A 462 3.69 16.02 -23.01
N VAL A 463 4.98 15.78 -23.25
CA VAL A 463 5.71 16.33 -24.41
C VAL A 463 5.75 15.33 -25.56
N GLY A 464 5.81 14.04 -25.24
CA GLY A 464 5.93 12.97 -26.22
C GLY A 464 6.88 11.87 -25.78
N ASP A 465 7.08 10.92 -26.67
CA ASP A 465 8.06 9.86 -26.52
C ASP A 465 9.41 10.28 -27.11
N ILE A 466 10.49 10.01 -26.39
CA ILE A 466 11.86 10.24 -26.88
C ILE A 466 12.68 8.96 -26.76
N SER A 467 13.52 8.68 -27.77
CA SER A 467 14.48 7.59 -27.73
C SER A 467 15.64 7.91 -26.77
N VAL A 468 16.40 6.88 -26.39
CA VAL A 468 17.63 7.05 -25.57
C VAL A 468 18.64 7.92 -26.32
N ASP A 469 18.92 7.63 -27.58
CA ASP A 469 19.83 8.45 -28.40
C ASP A 469 19.30 9.87 -28.58
N GLY A 470 17.98 10.02 -28.74
CA GLY A 470 17.35 11.32 -28.86
C GLY A 470 17.54 12.20 -27.63
N ILE A 471 17.39 11.64 -26.42
CA ILE A 471 17.59 12.44 -25.20
C ILE A 471 19.07 12.79 -24.98
N ILE A 472 19.99 11.88 -25.32
CA ILE A 472 21.44 12.09 -25.21
C ILE A 472 21.86 13.20 -26.19
N TYR A 473 21.37 13.15 -27.43
CA TYR A 473 21.61 14.17 -28.44
C TYR A 473 21.07 15.53 -28.00
N LEU A 474 19.82 15.61 -27.52
CA LEU A 474 19.21 16.87 -27.07
C LEU A 474 19.85 17.44 -25.78
N SER A 475 20.64 16.65 -25.06
CA SER A 475 21.36 17.12 -23.88
C SER A 475 22.85 17.35 -24.15
N ASP A 476 23.33 17.22 -25.38
CA ASP A 476 24.76 17.23 -25.72
C ASP A 476 25.59 16.28 -24.82
N GLY A 477 25.00 15.14 -24.43
CA GLY A 477 25.57 14.20 -23.47
C GLY A 477 25.49 14.60 -21.99
N ASP A 478 25.14 15.85 -21.65
CA ASP A 478 25.00 16.34 -20.27
C ASP A 478 23.62 16.00 -19.66
N LEU A 479 23.40 14.70 -19.44
CA LEU A 479 22.13 14.19 -18.94
C LEU A 479 22.14 14.04 -17.41
N GLY A 480 21.13 14.59 -16.75
CA GLY A 480 20.93 14.40 -15.32
C GLY A 480 20.10 13.17 -15.00
N TYR A 481 20.03 12.83 -13.71
CA TYR A 481 19.01 11.93 -13.17
C TYR A 481 18.29 12.54 -11.98
N ILE A 482 17.14 11.96 -11.68
CA ILE A 482 16.46 12.15 -10.40
C ILE A 482 15.92 10.82 -9.87
N ASP A 483 16.32 10.47 -8.66
CA ASP A 483 15.80 9.32 -7.91
C ASP A 483 15.01 9.79 -6.69
N PHE A 484 14.17 8.91 -6.12
CA PHE A 484 13.42 9.18 -4.89
C PHE A 484 13.80 8.17 -3.81
N VAL A 485 14.64 8.57 -2.87
CA VAL A 485 15.13 7.72 -1.78
C VAL A 485 14.32 7.99 -0.52
N LYS A 486 13.49 7.02 -0.09
CA LYS A 486 12.57 7.18 1.05
C LYS A 486 11.69 8.44 0.93
N GLY A 487 11.23 8.72 -0.29
CA GLY A 487 10.46 9.91 -0.62
C GLY A 487 11.29 11.19 -0.81
N LYS A 488 12.61 11.20 -0.58
CA LYS A 488 13.42 12.40 -0.83
C LYS A 488 13.96 12.41 -2.26
N PRO A 489 13.79 13.50 -3.03
CA PRO A 489 14.41 13.60 -4.35
C PRO A 489 15.93 13.65 -4.22
N VAL A 490 16.64 12.91 -5.06
CA VAL A 490 18.10 12.89 -5.15
C VAL A 490 18.45 13.20 -6.60
N PHE A 491 19.13 14.31 -6.80
CA PHE A 491 19.57 14.77 -8.11
C PHE A 491 21.05 14.44 -8.30
N GLY A 492 21.43 14.10 -9.51
CA GLY A 492 22.81 13.98 -9.91
C GLY A 492 22.95 14.02 -11.43
N ASP A 493 24.19 13.87 -11.88
CA ASP A 493 24.55 13.77 -13.28
C ASP A 493 24.80 12.30 -13.64
N LEU A 494 24.46 11.91 -14.87
CA LEU A 494 24.76 10.57 -15.37
C LEU A 494 26.22 10.52 -15.79
N ALA A 495 26.98 9.62 -15.16
CA ALA A 495 28.35 9.38 -15.58
C ALA A 495 28.37 8.71 -16.97
N PRO A 496 29.48 8.80 -17.74
CA PRO A 496 29.57 8.20 -19.08
C PRO A 496 29.19 6.72 -19.13
N ALA A 497 29.62 5.93 -18.14
CA ALA A 497 29.25 4.51 -18.03
C ALA A 497 27.75 4.28 -17.82
N GLU A 498 27.04 5.24 -17.25
CA GLU A 498 25.60 5.17 -16.98
C GLU A 498 24.79 5.59 -18.21
N VAL A 499 25.30 6.54 -18.99
CA VAL A 499 24.80 6.85 -20.33
C VAL A 499 24.95 5.64 -21.24
N GLU A 500 26.12 4.99 -21.22
CA GLU A 500 26.36 3.79 -22.00
C GLU A 500 25.47 2.62 -21.54
N TRP A 501 25.25 2.49 -20.23
CA TRP A 501 24.28 1.53 -19.71
C TRP A 501 22.86 1.76 -20.26
N LEU A 502 22.41 3.03 -20.42
CA LEU A 502 21.09 3.32 -20.99
C LEU A 502 20.97 2.80 -22.44
N LYS A 503 22.03 2.93 -23.24
CA LYS A 503 22.07 2.38 -24.60
C LYS A 503 22.01 0.85 -24.59
N GLN A 504 22.87 0.22 -23.79
CA GLN A 504 22.89 -1.25 -23.66
C GLN A 504 21.56 -1.80 -23.14
N ALA A 505 20.89 -1.08 -22.24
CA ALA A 505 19.60 -1.47 -21.69
C ALA A 505 18.48 -1.51 -22.74
N GLN A 506 18.70 -0.99 -23.96
CA GLN A 506 17.76 -1.12 -25.08
C GLN A 506 17.69 -2.55 -25.63
N HIS A 507 18.61 -3.43 -25.23
CA HIS A 507 18.66 -4.82 -25.61
C HIS A 507 18.44 -5.72 -24.39
N TYR A 508 17.86 -6.91 -24.61
CA TYR A 508 17.93 -7.95 -23.58
C TYR A 508 19.40 -8.37 -23.36
N PRO A 509 19.77 -8.88 -22.18
CA PRO A 509 21.17 -9.27 -21.90
C PRO A 509 21.79 -10.21 -22.94
N ASN A 510 20.99 -11.12 -23.52
CA ASN A 510 21.39 -12.05 -24.58
C ASN A 510 21.34 -11.47 -26.00
N GLU A 511 20.83 -10.26 -26.18
CA GLU A 511 20.72 -9.54 -27.47
C GLU A 511 21.72 -8.38 -27.58
N ARG A 512 22.57 -8.18 -26.56
CA ARG A 512 23.45 -7.01 -26.52
C ARG A 512 24.44 -7.05 -27.69
N PRO A 513 24.65 -5.92 -28.38
CA PRO A 513 25.79 -5.81 -29.27
C PRO A 513 27.07 -6.07 -28.47
N PRO A 514 28.12 -6.65 -29.10
CA PRO A 514 29.44 -6.68 -28.47
C PRO A 514 29.81 -5.25 -28.05
N PRO A 515 30.60 -5.08 -26.97
CA PRO A 515 31.14 -3.77 -26.64
C PRO A 515 31.75 -3.19 -27.90
N ASP A 516 31.44 -1.95 -28.24
CA ASP A 516 32.15 -1.30 -29.33
C ASP A 516 33.62 -1.26 -28.92
N ASP A 517 34.44 -2.11 -29.55
CA ASP A 517 35.89 -2.11 -29.42
C ASP A 517 36.40 -0.81 -30.08
N TYR A 518 36.29 0.32 -29.39
CA TYR A 518 37.00 1.54 -29.76
C TYR A 518 38.18 1.76 -28.82
N THR A 519 39.34 1.41 -29.40
CA THR A 519 40.67 2.05 -29.29
C THR A 519 40.73 3.42 -28.61
#